data_AF-A0A1J4TZJ6-F1
#
_entry.id   AF-A0A1J4TZJ6-F1
#
_cell.length_a   1.000
_cell.length_b   1.000
_cell.length_c   1.000
_cell.angle_alpha   90.00
_cell.angle_beta   90.00
_cell.angle_gamma   90.00
#
_symmetry.space_group_name_H-M   'P 1'
#
loop_
_entity.id
_entity.type
_entity.pdbx_description
1 polymer ?
#
loop_
_entity_poly.entity_id
_entity_poly.type
_entity_poly.pdbx_seq_one_letter_code
_entity_poly.pdbx_strand_id
1 'polypeptide(L)'
;MRMKHLKIYCEIIISPSVIKRALKVSLIVGTTLNLINQGEALIALDVADLSLVKFALTYLVPYGVTTYTATAMKVEFQIGTKAIVETDLQCKKCGCEIHVKENELIPECLACGINTHWKLK
;
A
#
# COMPACT_ATOMS: atom_id res chain seq x y z
N MET A 1 -0.03 -19.68 10.79
CA MET A 1 -0.37 -18.24 10.86
C MET A 1 0.67 -17.36 10.16
N ARG A 2 1.89 -17.16 10.70
CA ARG A 2 2.81 -16.09 10.25
C ARG A 2 3.17 -16.09 8.74
N MET A 3 3.35 -17.25 8.11
CA MET A 3 3.61 -17.35 6.65
C MET A 3 2.42 -16.95 5.79
N LYS A 4 1.18 -17.27 6.20
CA LYS A 4 -0.02 -16.92 5.43
C LYS A 4 -0.21 -15.40 5.38
N HIS A 5 -0.05 -14.73 6.53
CA HIS A 5 -0.10 -13.27 6.58
C HIS A 5 0.96 -12.65 5.67
N LEU A 6 2.22 -13.11 5.74
CA LEU A 6 3.29 -12.58 4.89
C LEU A 6 2.97 -12.70 3.40
N LYS A 7 2.41 -13.83 2.97
CA LYS A 7 1.95 -14.04 1.58
C LYS A 7 0.91 -12.99 1.18
N ILE A 8 -0.09 -12.76 2.03
CA ILE A 8 -1.12 -11.74 1.82
C ILE A 8 -0.53 -10.33 1.74
N TYR A 9 0.39 -9.96 2.64
CA TYR A 9 1.08 -8.68 2.57
C TYR A 9 1.82 -8.52 1.24
N CYS A 10 2.58 -9.55 0.81
CA CYS A 10 3.28 -9.52 -0.47
C CYS A 10 2.32 -9.37 -1.65
N GLU A 11 1.23 -10.13 -1.69
CA GLU A 11 0.21 -10.04 -2.76
C GLU A 11 -0.41 -8.64 -2.85
N ILE A 12 -0.69 -8.01 -1.70
CA ILE A 12 -1.22 -6.65 -1.65
C ILE A 12 -0.17 -5.63 -2.14
N ILE A 13 1.09 -5.76 -1.69
CA ILE A 13 2.20 -4.88 -2.08
C ILE A 13 2.41 -4.89 -3.59
N ILE A 14 2.38 -6.07 -4.20
CA ILE A 14 2.57 -6.23 -5.66
C ILE A 14 1.28 -6.00 -6.47
N SER A 15 0.16 -5.69 -5.80
CA SER A 15 -1.11 -5.47 -6.50
C SER A 15 -1.02 -4.24 -7.43
N PRO A 16 -1.60 -4.30 -8.65
CA PRO A 16 -1.53 -3.19 -9.60
C PRO A 16 -2.05 -1.87 -9.05
N SER A 17 -3.04 -1.93 -8.15
CA SER A 17 -3.61 -0.76 -7.48
C SER A 17 -2.62 -0.04 -6.57
N VAL A 18 -1.77 -0.78 -5.85
CA VAL A 18 -0.73 -0.23 -4.97
C VAL A 18 0.42 0.30 -5.80
N ILE A 19 0.93 -0.52 -6.74
CA ILE A 19 2.06 -0.14 -7.59
C ILE A 19 1.76 1.14 -8.39
N LYS A 20 0.61 1.22 -9.07
CA LYS A 20 0.25 2.41 -9.87
C LYS A 20 0.17 3.68 -9.02
N ARG A 21 -0.40 3.58 -7.82
CA ARG A 21 -0.48 4.70 -6.88
C ARG A 21 0.90 5.11 -6.40
N ALA A 22 1.72 4.15 -5.97
CA ALA A 22 3.07 4.40 -5.46
C ALA A 22 3.99 5.00 -6.54
N LEU A 23 3.94 4.50 -7.76
CA LEU A 23 4.69 5.06 -8.90
C LEU A 23 4.24 6.49 -9.23
N LYS A 24 2.93 6.74 -9.29
CA LYS A 24 2.41 8.10 -9.57
C LYS A 24 2.86 9.11 -8.52
N VAL A 25 2.75 8.75 -7.23
CA VAL A 25 3.20 9.63 -6.14
C VAL A 25 4.71 9.82 -6.16
N SER A 26 5.46 8.74 -6.36
CA SER A 26 6.93 8.78 -6.45
C SER A 26 7.43 9.67 -7.58
N LEU A 27 6.81 9.59 -8.76
CA LEU A 27 7.21 10.44 -9.89
C LEU A 27 6.92 11.92 -9.62
N ILE A 28 5.74 12.26 -9.09
CA ILE A 28 5.36 13.65 -8.84
C ILE A 28 6.19 14.23 -7.69
N VAL A 29 6.13 13.59 -6.52
CA VAL A 29 6.80 14.08 -5.31
C VAL A 29 8.31 13.97 -5.45
N GLY A 30 8.81 12.87 -5.99
CA GLY A 30 10.24 12.66 -6.18
C GLY A 30 10.86 13.66 -7.16
N THR A 31 10.18 13.97 -8.27
CA THR A 31 10.66 15.00 -9.20
C THR A 31 10.70 16.37 -8.51
N THR A 32 9.66 16.75 -7.77
CA THR A 32 9.65 18.01 -7.01
C THR A 32 10.79 18.06 -5.99
N LEU A 33 11.00 17.00 -5.21
CA LEU A 33 12.08 16.94 -4.21
C LEU A 33 13.47 16.97 -4.84
N ASN A 34 13.64 16.32 -5.98
CA ASN A 34 14.91 16.27 -6.68
C ASN A 34 15.28 17.63 -7.28
N LEU A 35 14.29 18.37 -7.81
CA LEU A 35 14.46 19.75 -8.26
C LEU A 35 14.82 20.70 -7.11
N ILE A 36 14.22 20.51 -5.93
CA ILE A 36 14.54 21.33 -4.74
C ILE A 36 15.94 21.00 -4.22
N ASN A 37 16.35 19.72 -4.22
CA ASN A 37 17.59 19.28 -3.59
C ASN A 37 18.84 19.46 -4.44
N GLN A 38 18.74 19.26 -5.75
CA GLN A 38 19.88 19.29 -6.67
C GLN A 38 19.45 19.69 -8.09
N GLY A 39 18.45 20.58 -8.18
CA GLY A 39 17.90 21.08 -9.44
C GLY A 39 18.94 21.79 -10.31
N GLU A 40 19.88 22.52 -9.70
CA GLU A 40 20.95 23.22 -10.44
C GLU A 40 21.83 22.24 -11.22
N ALA A 41 22.34 21.20 -10.56
CA ALA A 41 23.13 20.14 -11.19
C ALA A 41 22.32 19.37 -12.27
N LEU A 42 21.03 19.15 -12.04
CA LEU A 42 20.13 18.50 -13.02
C LEU A 42 19.92 19.35 -14.28
N ILE A 43 19.70 20.65 -14.12
CA ILE A 43 19.47 21.58 -15.23
C ILE A 43 20.78 21.84 -15.99
N ALA A 44 21.91 21.89 -15.29
CA ALA A 44 23.24 22.02 -15.89
C ALA A 44 23.74 20.73 -16.58
N LEU A 45 23.03 19.61 -16.42
CA LEU A 45 23.48 18.26 -16.79
C LEU A 45 24.86 17.91 -16.22
N ASP A 46 25.19 18.45 -15.04
CA ASP A 46 26.45 18.19 -14.36
C ASP A 46 26.36 16.90 -13.54
N VAL A 47 26.70 15.79 -14.19
CA VAL A 47 26.75 14.47 -13.55
C VAL A 47 27.86 14.31 -12.52
N ALA A 48 28.87 15.19 -12.51
CA ALA A 48 29.94 15.14 -11.51
C ALA A 48 29.48 15.69 -10.16
N ASP A 49 28.60 16.71 -10.17
CA ASP A 49 28.03 17.32 -8.97
C ASP A 49 26.69 16.65 -8.54
N LEU A 50 26.11 15.84 -9.42
CA LEU A 50 24.88 15.09 -9.12
C LEU A 50 25.14 13.95 -8.12
N SER A 51 24.49 14.03 -6.95
CA SER A 51 24.47 12.90 -6.01
C SER A 51 23.46 11.84 -6.45
N LEU A 52 23.95 10.75 -7.06
CA LEU A 52 23.12 9.61 -7.48
C LEU A 52 22.35 8.96 -6.32
N VAL A 53 22.94 8.95 -5.12
CA VAL A 53 22.27 8.41 -3.92
C VAL A 53 21.09 9.29 -3.54
N LYS A 54 21.27 10.62 -3.49
CA LYS A 54 20.16 11.55 -3.21
C LYS A 54 19.09 11.45 -4.30
N PHE A 55 19.51 11.39 -5.57
CA PHE A 55 18.60 11.20 -6.70
C PHE A 55 17.73 9.96 -6.50
N ALA A 56 18.33 8.80 -6.29
CA ALA A 56 17.58 7.55 -6.10
C ALA A 56 16.64 7.61 -4.87
N LEU A 57 17.11 8.13 -3.74
CA LEU A 57 16.32 8.22 -2.52
C LEU A 57 15.11 9.16 -2.66
N THR A 58 15.20 10.23 -3.46
CA THR A 58 14.06 11.13 -3.70
C THR A 58 12.88 10.45 -4.37
N TYR A 59 13.11 9.38 -5.14
CA TYR A 59 12.05 8.55 -5.71
C TYR A 59 11.69 7.34 -4.83
N LEU A 60 12.69 6.68 -4.25
CA LEU A 60 12.48 5.46 -3.44
C LEU A 60 11.68 5.75 -2.16
N VAL A 61 11.94 6.87 -1.48
CA VAL A 61 11.27 7.20 -0.23
C VAL A 61 9.77 7.42 -0.42
N PRO A 62 9.30 8.29 -1.34
CA PRO A 62 7.86 8.45 -1.57
C PRO A 62 7.18 7.18 -2.10
N TYR A 63 7.89 6.35 -2.88
CA TYR A 63 7.38 5.05 -3.32
C TYR A 63 7.12 4.12 -2.11
N GLY A 64 8.10 4.00 -1.21
CA GLY A 64 8.03 3.14 -0.03
C GLY A 64 6.92 3.55 0.93
N VAL A 65 6.84 4.84 1.28
CA VAL A 65 5.80 5.35 2.19
C VAL A 65 4.40 5.18 1.59
N THR A 66 4.25 5.40 0.28
CA THR A 66 2.95 5.20 -0.40
C THR A 66 2.55 3.72 -0.45
N THR A 67 3.51 2.83 -0.69
CA THR A 67 3.29 1.38 -0.70
C THR A 67 2.88 0.87 0.69
N TYR A 68 3.58 1.32 1.73
CA TYR A 68 3.28 0.96 3.13
C TYR A 68 1.87 1.37 3.53
N THR A 69 1.53 2.66 3.33
CA THR A 69 0.21 3.19 3.70
C THR A 69 -0.93 2.54 2.90
N ALA A 70 -0.74 2.32 1.60
CA ALA A 70 -1.73 1.64 0.78
C ALA A 70 -1.95 0.18 1.23
N THR A 71 -0.86 -0.53 1.57
CA THR A 71 -0.93 -1.91 2.06
C THR A 71 -1.62 -1.99 3.42
N ALA A 72 -1.28 -1.09 4.34
CA ALA A 72 -1.87 -1.04 5.67
C ALA A 72 -3.41 -0.89 5.61
N MET A 73 -3.90 0.06 4.81
CA MET A 73 -5.36 0.24 4.62
C MET A 73 -6.04 -0.98 4.00
N LYS A 74 -5.36 -1.66 3.06
CA LYS A 74 -5.92 -2.82 2.36
C LYS A 74 -5.99 -4.07 3.25
N VAL A 75 -5.10 -4.19 4.23
CA VAL A 75 -5.09 -5.29 5.22
C VAL A 75 -6.11 -5.07 6.34
N GLU A 76 -6.69 -3.88 6.48
CA GLU A 76 -7.76 -3.63 7.46
C GLU A 76 -9.13 -4.19 7.02
N PHE A 77 -9.29 -4.54 5.74
CA PHE A 77 -10.54 -5.06 5.16
C PHE A 77 -11.76 -4.22 5.58
N GLN A 78 -11.76 -2.95 5.18
CA GLN A 78 -12.85 -2.02 5.50
C GLN A 78 -14.16 -2.42 4.79
N ILE A 79 -15.26 -2.34 5.52
CA ILE A 79 -16.62 -2.66 5.04
C ILE A 79 -16.92 -1.85 3.76
N GLY A 80 -17.49 -2.51 2.76
CA GLY A 80 -17.87 -1.87 1.49
C GLY A 80 -16.71 -1.62 0.52
N THR A 81 -15.47 -1.93 0.90
CA THR A 81 -14.34 -1.95 -0.03
C THR A 81 -14.21 -3.32 -0.71
N LYS A 82 -13.60 -3.36 -1.90
CA LYS A 82 -13.32 -4.62 -2.59
C LYS A 82 -12.09 -5.30 -1.99
N ALA A 83 -12.20 -6.57 -1.65
CA ALA A 83 -11.05 -7.39 -1.27
C ALA A 83 -10.09 -7.56 -2.46
N ILE A 84 -8.79 -7.56 -2.17
CA ILE A 84 -7.73 -7.61 -3.19
C ILE A 84 -7.11 -9.00 -3.28
N VAL A 85 -7.41 -9.83 -2.29
CA VAL A 85 -6.86 -11.16 -2.09
C VAL A 85 -7.98 -12.02 -1.53
N GLU A 86 -7.96 -13.29 -1.90
CA GLU A 86 -8.85 -14.29 -1.31
C GLU A 86 -8.32 -14.68 0.07
N THR A 87 -9.14 -14.51 1.11
CA THR A 87 -8.71 -14.78 2.48
C THR A 87 -9.87 -14.98 3.46
N ASP A 88 -9.56 -15.66 4.57
CA ASP A 88 -10.48 -15.83 5.67
C ASP A 88 -10.31 -14.67 6.66
N LEU A 89 -11.41 -13.99 6.94
CA LEU A 89 -11.47 -12.89 7.90
C LEU A 89 -12.20 -13.33 9.16
N GLN A 90 -11.74 -12.82 10.29
CA GLN A 90 -12.37 -12.99 11.58
C GLN A 90 -12.76 -11.62 12.15
N CYS A 91 -13.98 -11.48 12.64
CA CYS A 91 -14.42 -10.26 13.31
C CYS A 91 -13.73 -10.16 14.68
N LYS A 92 -13.09 -9.01 14.96
CA LYS A 92 -12.40 -8.77 16.24
C LYS A 92 -13.34 -8.78 17.45
N LYS A 93 -14.63 -8.49 17.26
CA LYS A 93 -15.60 -8.32 18.35
C LYS A 93 -16.32 -9.61 18.73
N CYS A 94 -16.97 -10.26 17.76
CA CYS A 94 -17.75 -11.48 18.02
C CYS A 94 -17.04 -12.78 17.62
N GLY A 95 -15.91 -12.71 16.91
CA GLY A 95 -15.19 -13.89 16.44
C GLY A 95 -15.80 -14.60 15.23
N CYS A 96 -16.89 -14.06 14.64
CA CYS A 96 -17.48 -14.58 13.41
C CYS A 96 -16.44 -14.65 12.29
N GLU A 97 -16.50 -15.68 11.46
CA GLU A 97 -15.55 -15.88 10.37
C GLU A 97 -16.27 -15.85 9.04
N ILE A 98 -15.64 -15.22 8.05
CA ILE A 98 -16.13 -15.17 6.68
C ILE A 98 -14.97 -15.46 5.74
N HIS A 99 -15.30 -16.03 4.60
CA HIS A 99 -14.36 -16.19 3.50
C HIS A 99 -14.70 -15.14 2.44
N VAL A 100 -13.73 -14.34 2.04
CA VAL A 100 -13.93 -13.28 1.04
C VAL A 100 -13.05 -13.57 -0.17
N LYS A 101 -13.64 -13.51 -1.36
CA LYS A 101 -12.93 -13.70 -2.63
C LYS A 101 -12.33 -12.39 -3.15
N GLU A 102 -11.33 -12.51 -4.01
CA GLU A 102 -10.80 -11.35 -4.72
C GLU A 102 -11.91 -10.59 -5.47
N ASN A 103 -11.88 -9.26 -5.39
CA ASN A 103 -12.84 -8.32 -5.96
C ASN A 103 -14.26 -8.35 -5.37
N GLU A 104 -14.51 -9.17 -4.35
CA GLU A 104 -15.75 -9.19 -3.60
C GLU A 104 -15.85 -8.00 -2.63
N LEU A 105 -17.05 -7.48 -2.42
CA LEU A 105 -17.29 -6.43 -1.43
C LEU A 105 -17.20 -7.03 -0.03
N ILE A 106 -16.37 -6.42 0.82
CA ILE A 106 -16.22 -6.86 2.20
C ILE A 106 -17.53 -6.54 2.96
N PRO A 107 -18.25 -7.57 3.45
CA PRO A 107 -19.54 -7.40 4.07
C PRO A 107 -19.43 -6.95 5.53
N GLU A 108 -20.56 -6.55 6.10
CA GLU A 108 -20.71 -6.41 7.55
C GLU A 108 -20.78 -7.79 8.21
N CYS A 109 -20.28 -7.94 9.45
CA CYS A 109 -20.53 -9.17 10.20
C CYS A 109 -21.99 -9.22 10.62
N LEU A 110 -22.63 -10.38 10.41
CA LEU A 110 -24.04 -10.65 10.74
C LEU A 110 -24.41 -10.29 12.19
N ALA A 111 -23.46 -10.39 13.13
CA ALA A 111 -23.70 -10.09 14.54
C ALA A 111 -23.35 -8.65 14.96
N CYS A 112 -22.41 -7.98 14.26
CA CYS A 112 -21.90 -6.66 14.65
C CYS A 112 -22.41 -5.51 13.77
N GLY A 113 -22.94 -5.80 12.59
CA GLY A 113 -23.39 -4.80 11.61
C GLY A 113 -22.29 -3.80 11.26
N ILE A 114 -22.65 -2.52 11.28
CA ILE A 114 -21.75 -1.38 11.00
C ILE A 114 -20.52 -1.30 11.91
N ASN A 115 -20.56 -1.90 13.12
CA ASN A 115 -19.45 -1.89 14.07
C ASN A 115 -18.44 -3.02 13.82
N THR A 116 -18.41 -3.57 12.60
CA THR A 116 -17.55 -4.69 12.25
C THR A 116 -16.11 -4.22 12.05
N HIS A 117 -15.18 -4.93 12.68
CA HIS A 117 -13.75 -4.77 12.43
C HIS A 117 -13.15 -6.12 12.07
N TRP A 118 -12.82 -6.28 10.80
CA TRP A 118 -12.20 -7.51 10.29
C TRP A 118 -10.72 -7.56 10.65
N LYS A 119 -10.21 -8.78 10.81
CA LYS A 119 -8.78 -9.11 10.83
C LYS A 119 -8.57 -10.40 10.04
N LEU A 120 -7.37 -10.59 9.53
CA LEU A 120 -6.95 -11.88 8.99
C LEU A 120 -7.03 -12.96 10.08
N LYS A 121 -7.56 -14.13 9.72
CA LYS A 121 -7.68 -15.31 10.59
C LYS A 121 -6.36 -16.10 10.69
#